data_AF-A0A7C3LWD3-F1
#
_entry.id   AF-A0A7C3LWD3-F1
#
_cell.length_a   1.000
_cell.length_b   1.000
_cell.length_c   1.000
_cell.angle_alpha   90.00
_cell.angle_beta   90.00
_cell.angle_gamma   90.00
#
_symmetry.space_group_name_H-M   'P 1'
#
loop_
_entity.id
_entity.type
_entity.pdbx_description
1 polymer ?
#
loop_
_entity_poly.entity_id
_entity_poly.type
_entity_poly.pdbx_seq_one_letter_code
_entity_poly.pdbx_strand_id
1 'polypeptide(L)'
;MALSNKFHWLVLTTGNKSEMSVGYQTLYGDMAGGFSVLKDVPKTLVYDLADYLNSQRADIIPKRIIEKAPTAELRPNQKDVDSLPPYEILDPIMEAYVEDDQGFEEIIGKGFDPATVSKVLTLIDRSEYKRRQSPPGIKLTMRAFGKDWRVPITNRFKEV
;
A
#
# COMPACT_ATOMS: atom_id res chain seq x y z
N MET A 1 -0.05 -12.66 16.86
CA MET A 1 0.72 -12.34 18.08
C MET A 1 0.89 -13.50 19.07
N ALA A 2 -0.14 -14.30 19.39
CA ALA A 2 -0.02 -15.38 20.40
C ALA A 2 1.14 -16.37 20.16
N LEU A 3 1.34 -16.83 18.93
CA LEU A 3 2.45 -17.73 18.58
C LEU A 3 3.83 -17.04 18.73
N SER A 4 3.91 -15.77 18.35
CA SER A 4 5.14 -14.97 18.51
C SER A 4 5.54 -14.84 19.98
N ASN A 5 4.58 -14.61 20.89
CA ASN A 5 4.85 -14.59 22.33
C ASN A 5 5.31 -15.95 22.86
N LYS A 6 4.69 -17.04 22.39
CA LYS A 6 5.00 -18.41 22.85
C LYS A 6 6.37 -18.88 22.39
N PHE A 7 6.76 -18.55 21.16
CA PHE A 7 7.96 -19.08 20.51
C PHE A 7 9.05 -18.04 20.30
N HIS A 8 8.88 -16.82 20.81
CA HIS A 8 9.81 -15.70 20.67
C HIS A 8 10.12 -15.32 19.22
N TRP A 9 9.14 -15.47 18.31
CA TRP A 9 9.29 -15.09 16.91
C TRP A 9 8.92 -13.63 16.68
N LEU A 10 9.51 -13.03 15.65
CA LEU A 10 9.07 -11.73 15.15
C LEU A 10 7.95 -11.93 14.12
N VAL A 11 6.79 -11.30 14.35
CA VAL A 11 5.74 -11.25 13.33
C VAL A 11 6.12 -10.23 12.26
N LEU A 12 6.25 -10.70 11.02
CA LEU A 12 6.42 -9.85 9.85
C LEU A 12 5.05 -9.52 9.27
N THR A 13 4.74 -8.23 9.12
CA THR A 13 3.51 -7.79 8.43
C THR A 13 3.75 -7.73 6.94
N THR A 14 2.69 -7.94 6.17
CA THR A 14 2.75 -8.12 4.70
C THR A 14 2.12 -6.96 3.92
N GLY A 15 1.75 -5.88 4.60
CA GLY A 15 1.19 -4.69 3.97
C GLY A 15 2.18 -3.98 3.05
N ASN A 16 1.77 -3.71 1.81
CA ASN A 16 2.58 -3.02 0.81
C ASN A 16 2.33 -1.49 0.78
N LYS A 17 3.15 -0.74 0.04
CA LYS A 17 3.07 0.73 -0.01
C LYS A 17 1.72 1.21 -0.51
N SER A 18 1.14 0.55 -1.50
CA SER A 18 -0.16 0.92 -2.09
C SER A 18 -1.29 0.80 -1.07
N GLU A 19 -1.37 -0.33 -0.37
CA GLU A 19 -2.34 -0.56 0.71
C GLU A 19 -2.17 0.44 1.86
N MET A 20 -0.92 0.70 2.27
CA MET A 20 -0.58 1.69 3.30
C MET A 20 -1.01 3.10 2.90
N SER A 21 -0.87 3.44 1.62
CA SER A 21 -1.18 4.77 1.09
C SER A 21 -2.65 5.07 1.23
N VAL A 22 -3.51 4.24 0.67
CA VAL A 22 -4.97 4.45 0.68
C VAL A 22 -5.65 3.91 1.94
N GLY A 23 -4.87 3.40 2.90
CA GLY A 23 -5.34 2.86 4.17
C GLY A 23 -6.20 1.62 4.01
N TYR A 24 -5.94 0.80 3.00
CA TYR A 24 -6.59 -0.48 2.77
C TYR A 24 -6.01 -1.56 3.70
N GLN A 25 -6.12 -1.28 5.00
CA GLN A 25 -5.54 -2.06 6.08
C GLN A 25 -6.45 -2.01 7.30
N THR A 26 -6.33 -3.02 8.16
CA THR A 26 -7.09 -3.11 9.41
C THR A 26 -6.16 -2.86 10.60
N LEU A 27 -6.43 -1.79 11.36
CA LEU A 27 -5.70 -1.53 12.60
C LEU A 27 -5.80 -2.74 13.53
N TYR A 28 -4.65 -3.18 14.03
CA TYR A 28 -4.50 -4.35 14.90
C TYR A 28 -4.89 -5.70 14.26
N GLY A 29 -5.20 -5.69 12.96
CA GLY A 29 -5.39 -6.88 12.12
C GLY A 29 -4.12 -7.20 11.35
N ASP A 30 -4.14 -7.00 10.04
CA ASP A 30 -2.98 -7.16 9.14
C ASP A 30 -1.78 -6.26 9.50
N MET A 31 -2.02 -5.14 10.17
CA MET A 31 -0.97 -4.24 10.68
C MET A 31 -0.31 -4.75 11.97
N ALA A 32 -0.81 -5.81 12.61
CA ALA A 32 -0.28 -6.30 13.87
C ALA A 32 0.98 -7.15 13.68
N GLY A 33 2.15 -6.51 13.79
CA GLY A 33 3.43 -7.19 13.82
C GLY A 33 4.58 -6.27 14.24
N GLY A 34 5.80 -6.81 14.24
CA GLY A 34 6.99 -6.08 14.69
C GLY A 34 7.79 -5.43 13.57
N PHE A 35 7.63 -5.88 12.33
CA PHE A 35 8.34 -5.32 11.18
C PHE A 35 7.57 -5.52 9.88
N SER A 36 7.51 -4.49 9.02
CA SER A 36 6.81 -4.54 7.73
C SER A 36 7.81 -4.57 6.58
N VAL A 37 7.99 -5.74 5.97
CA VAL A 37 9.04 -5.97 4.96
C VAL A 37 8.73 -5.24 3.66
N LEU A 38 7.45 -5.22 3.25
CA LEU A 38 6.99 -4.64 1.99
C LEU A 38 6.50 -3.20 2.14
N LYS A 39 6.76 -2.56 3.29
CA LYS A 39 6.18 -1.26 3.66
C LYS A 39 6.32 -0.17 2.59
N ASP A 40 7.43 -0.18 1.88
CA ASP A 40 7.78 0.82 0.87
C ASP A 40 7.93 0.20 -0.54
N VAL A 41 7.24 -0.91 -0.79
CA VAL A 41 7.16 -1.58 -2.10
C VAL A 41 5.75 -1.36 -2.67
N PRO A 42 5.58 -0.65 -3.81
CA PRO A 42 4.29 -0.56 -4.50
C PRO A 42 3.75 -1.94 -4.92
N LYS A 43 2.44 -2.08 -5.05
CA LYS A 43 1.81 -3.37 -5.38
C LYS A 43 2.26 -3.90 -6.73
N THR A 44 2.37 -3.03 -7.73
CA THR A 44 2.91 -3.38 -9.06
C THR A 44 4.32 -3.98 -8.93
N LEU A 45 5.20 -3.35 -8.14
CA LEU A 45 6.53 -3.86 -7.87
C LEU A 45 6.53 -5.17 -7.07
N VAL A 46 5.54 -5.43 -6.22
CA VAL A 46 5.40 -6.74 -5.55
C VAL A 46 5.21 -7.86 -6.58
N TYR A 47 4.40 -7.63 -7.62
CA TYR A 47 4.23 -8.59 -8.71
C TYR A 47 5.53 -8.78 -9.50
N ASP A 48 6.20 -7.70 -9.89
CA ASP A 48 7.48 -7.76 -10.60
C ASP A 48 8.55 -8.52 -9.80
N LEU A 49 8.62 -8.30 -8.48
CA LEU A 49 9.55 -9.01 -7.60
C LEU A 49 9.21 -10.50 -7.49
N ALA A 50 7.92 -10.86 -7.48
CA ALA A 50 7.50 -12.26 -7.43
C ALA A 50 7.89 -13.00 -8.72
N ASP A 51 7.66 -12.39 -9.88
CA ASP A 51 8.06 -12.93 -11.18
C ASP A 51 9.58 -13.02 -11.31
N TYR A 52 10.30 -11.99 -10.85
CA TYR A 52 11.75 -11.99 -10.79
C TYR A 52 12.27 -13.17 -9.95
N LEU A 53 11.75 -13.37 -8.73
CA LEU A 53 12.18 -14.47 -7.87
C LEU A 53 11.93 -15.85 -8.51
N ASN A 54 10.76 -16.05 -9.13
CA ASN A 54 10.44 -17.28 -9.84
C ASN A 54 11.33 -17.52 -11.06
N SER A 55 11.80 -16.46 -11.74
CA SER A 55 12.77 -16.58 -12.83
C SER A 55 14.15 -17.05 -12.35
N GLN A 56 14.54 -16.70 -11.12
CA GLN A 56 15.83 -17.07 -10.54
C GLN A 56 15.81 -18.48 -9.96
N ARG A 57 14.65 -18.90 -9.42
CA ARG A 57 14.45 -20.20 -8.79
C ARG A 57 13.03 -20.66 -9.09
N ALA A 58 12.92 -21.71 -9.89
CA ALA A 58 11.62 -22.21 -10.34
C ALA A 58 10.68 -22.50 -9.16
N ASP A 59 9.46 -21.95 -9.27
CA ASP A 59 8.29 -22.26 -8.45
C ASP A 59 8.41 -21.96 -6.93
N ILE A 60 9.16 -20.93 -6.52
CA ILE A 60 9.14 -20.46 -5.11
C ILE A 60 7.75 -19.90 -4.75
N ILE A 61 7.17 -19.07 -5.62
CA ILE A 61 5.85 -18.47 -5.43
C ILE A 61 4.89 -19.13 -6.42
N PRO A 62 3.87 -19.88 -5.94
CA PRO A 62 2.93 -20.55 -6.83
C PRO A 62 2.25 -19.58 -7.80
N LYS A 63 2.36 -19.87 -9.11
CA LYS A 63 1.80 -19.04 -10.19
C LYS A 63 0.32 -18.68 -10.00
N ARG A 64 -0.47 -19.61 -9.45
CA ARG A 64 -1.90 -19.38 -9.12
C ARG A 64 -2.15 -18.19 -8.17
N ILE A 65 -1.17 -17.84 -7.32
CA ILE A 65 -1.29 -16.71 -6.37
C ILE A 65 -1.06 -15.39 -7.12
N ILE A 66 -0.17 -15.39 -8.11
CA ILE A 66 0.17 -14.24 -8.95
C ILE A 66 -0.98 -13.94 -9.92
N GLU A 67 -1.55 -14.97 -10.56
CA GLU A 67 -2.65 -14.81 -11.52
C GLU A 67 -4.01 -14.49 -10.87
N LYS A 68 -4.15 -14.77 -9.57
CA LYS A 68 -5.39 -14.50 -8.84
C LYS A 68 -5.53 -12.99 -8.63
N ALA A 69 -6.74 -12.48 -8.89
CA ALA A 69 -7.08 -11.09 -8.62
C ALA A 69 -6.90 -10.74 -7.12
N PRO A 70 -6.36 -9.55 -6.79
CA PRO A 70 -6.13 -9.13 -5.41
C PRO A 70 -7.46 -8.95 -4.66
N THR A 71 -7.46 -9.40 -3.40
CA THR A 71 -8.65 -9.40 -2.54
C THR A 71 -8.27 -9.41 -1.05
N ALA A 72 -9.00 -8.65 -0.23
CA ALA A 72 -8.92 -8.69 1.23
C ALA A 72 -9.62 -9.92 1.88
N GLU A 73 -10.37 -10.71 1.11
CA GLU A 73 -11.04 -11.96 1.56
C GLU A 73 -11.94 -11.84 2.81
N LEU A 74 -12.44 -10.65 3.14
CA LEU A 74 -13.30 -10.43 4.31
C LEU A 74 -14.74 -10.90 4.07
N ARG A 75 -15.16 -11.02 2.81
CA ARG A 75 -16.48 -11.54 2.41
C ARG A 75 -16.40 -12.29 1.07
N PRO A 76 -17.39 -13.16 0.77
CA PRO A 76 -17.42 -13.90 -0.49
C PRO A 76 -17.35 -12.98 -1.72
N ASN A 77 -16.55 -13.37 -2.71
CA ASN A 77 -16.37 -12.67 -3.99
C ASN A 77 -15.87 -11.22 -3.90
N GLN A 78 -15.30 -10.80 -2.76
CA GLN A 78 -14.69 -9.48 -2.64
C GLN A 78 -13.48 -9.34 -3.56
N LYS A 79 -13.36 -8.19 -4.23
CA LYS A 79 -12.14 -7.78 -4.94
C LYS A 79 -11.70 -6.40 -4.44
N ASP A 80 -10.40 -6.13 -4.48
CA ASP A 80 -9.88 -4.81 -4.08
C ASP A 80 -10.43 -3.71 -5.00
N VAL A 81 -10.61 -4.02 -6.29
CA VAL A 81 -11.16 -3.13 -7.32
C VAL A 81 -12.61 -2.72 -7.08
N ASP A 82 -13.33 -3.39 -6.16
CA ASP A 82 -14.67 -2.95 -5.74
C ASP A 82 -14.59 -1.61 -4.99
N SER A 83 -13.44 -1.29 -4.41
CA SER A 83 -13.21 -0.13 -3.54
C SER A 83 -12.10 0.80 -4.02
N LEU A 84 -11.11 0.29 -4.74
CA LEU A 84 -9.93 1.00 -5.23
C LEU A 84 -9.88 0.97 -6.76
N PRO A 85 -9.22 1.94 -7.42
CA PRO A 85 -8.84 1.74 -8.82
C PRO A 85 -7.85 0.56 -8.95
N PRO A 86 -7.70 -0.03 -10.14
CA PRO A 86 -6.64 -1.01 -10.43
C PRO A 86 -5.27 -0.49 -9.99
N TYR A 87 -4.39 -1.39 -9.52
CA TYR A 87 -3.08 -1.01 -8.98
C TYR A 87 -2.18 -0.32 -10.03
N GLU A 88 -2.36 -0.66 -11.30
CA GLU A 88 -1.69 -0.06 -12.45
C GLU A 88 -2.08 1.43 -12.64
N ILE A 89 -3.21 1.86 -12.06
CA ILE A 89 -3.65 3.25 -12.03
C ILE A 89 -3.36 3.86 -10.65
N LEU A 90 -3.57 3.11 -9.58
CA LEU A 90 -3.36 3.58 -8.21
C LEU A 90 -1.90 3.95 -7.94
N ASP A 91 -0.97 3.06 -8.30
CA ASP A 91 0.44 3.19 -7.93
C ASP A 91 1.09 4.42 -8.59
N PRO A 92 0.87 4.71 -9.90
CA PRO A 92 1.37 5.95 -10.50
C PRO A 92 0.77 7.24 -9.92
N ILE A 93 -0.51 7.25 -9.54
CA ILE A 93 -1.13 8.41 -8.88
C ILE A 93 -0.51 8.60 -7.48
N MET A 94 -0.33 7.51 -6.74
CA MET A 94 0.31 7.51 -5.44
C MET A 94 1.77 8.00 -5.53
N GLU A 95 2.55 7.51 -6.49
CA GLU A 95 3.93 7.93 -6.72
C GLU A 95 3.99 9.44 -7.02
N ALA A 96 3.17 9.92 -7.94
CA ALA A 96 3.11 11.35 -8.27
C ALA A 96 2.76 12.20 -7.04
N TYR A 97 1.79 11.78 -6.24
CA TYR A 97 1.32 12.54 -5.08
C TYR A 97 2.32 12.50 -3.91
N VAL A 98 2.82 11.31 -3.59
CA VAL A 98 3.59 11.08 -2.36
C VAL A 98 5.07 11.30 -2.59
N GLU A 99 5.60 10.85 -3.72
CA GLU A 99 7.03 10.85 -4.02
C GLU A 99 7.45 12.10 -4.79
N ASP A 100 6.71 12.46 -5.83
CA ASP A 100 7.00 13.62 -6.68
C ASP A 100 6.41 14.94 -6.15
N ASP A 101 5.63 14.90 -5.07
CA ASP A 101 4.96 16.06 -4.45
C ASP A 101 4.03 16.83 -5.40
N GLN A 102 3.43 16.11 -6.36
CA GLN A 102 2.56 16.71 -7.37
C GLN A 102 1.14 16.87 -6.87
N GLY A 103 0.52 17.99 -7.22
CA GLY A 103 -0.86 18.28 -6.85
C GLY A 103 -1.91 17.71 -7.80
N PHE A 104 -3.19 17.86 -7.43
CA PHE A 104 -4.34 17.39 -8.21
C PHE A 104 -4.28 17.78 -9.70
N GLU A 105 -4.06 19.07 -10.00
CA GLU A 105 -4.02 19.61 -11.36
C GLU A 105 -2.85 19.04 -12.20
N GLU A 106 -1.71 18.76 -11.57
CA GLU A 106 -0.55 18.19 -12.25
C GLU A 106 -0.78 16.72 -12.57
N ILE A 107 -1.42 15.98 -11.67
CA ILE A 107 -1.73 14.56 -11.86
C ILE A 107 -2.80 14.40 -12.95
N ILE A 108 -3.86 15.22 -12.98
CA ILE A 108 -4.82 15.16 -14.10
C ILE A 108 -4.15 15.55 -15.43
N GLY A 109 -3.16 16.45 -15.40
CA GLY A 109 -2.35 16.83 -16.56
C GLY A 109 -1.56 15.67 -17.17
N LYS A 110 -1.27 14.61 -16.39
CA LYS A 110 -0.69 13.35 -16.87
C LYS A 110 -1.71 12.42 -17.57
N GLY A 111 -2.99 12.78 -17.61
CA GLY A 111 -4.05 12.05 -18.31
C GLY A 111 -4.88 11.10 -17.43
N PHE A 112 -4.77 11.20 -16.11
CA PHE A 112 -5.60 10.43 -15.18
C PHE A 112 -7.01 11.03 -15.04
N ASP A 113 -8.00 10.17 -14.82
CA ASP A 113 -9.39 10.59 -14.60
C ASP A 113 -9.52 11.44 -13.32
N PRO A 114 -10.08 12.67 -13.38
CA PRO A 114 -10.19 13.56 -12.23
C PRO A 114 -10.92 12.97 -11.02
N ALA A 115 -11.99 12.19 -11.25
CA ALA A 115 -12.74 11.57 -10.15
C ALA A 115 -11.90 10.50 -9.44
N THR A 116 -11.11 9.74 -10.19
CA THR A 116 -10.18 8.75 -9.66
C THR A 116 -9.05 9.40 -8.86
N VAL A 117 -8.41 10.45 -9.40
CA VAL A 117 -7.35 11.19 -8.68
C VAL A 117 -7.89 11.77 -7.37
N SER A 118 -9.03 12.47 -7.41
CA SER A 118 -9.65 13.06 -6.23
C SER A 118 -9.94 12.00 -5.14
N LYS A 119 -10.44 10.84 -5.55
CA LYS A 119 -10.70 9.72 -4.64
C LYS A 119 -9.42 9.18 -4.01
N VAL A 120 -8.35 8.97 -4.80
CA VAL A 120 -7.07 8.44 -4.30
C VAL A 120 -6.43 9.41 -3.31
N LEU A 121 -6.32 10.69 -3.67
CA LEU A 121 -5.75 11.72 -2.79
C LEU A 121 -6.52 11.80 -1.45
N THR A 122 -7.86 11.82 -1.53
CA THR A 122 -8.72 11.79 -0.33
C THR A 122 -8.45 10.56 0.56
N LEU A 123 -8.26 9.38 -0.05
CA LEU A 123 -7.93 8.16 0.71
C LEU A 123 -6.54 8.26 1.35
N ILE A 124 -5.56 8.82 0.64
CA ILE A 124 -4.21 9.03 1.16
C ILE A 124 -4.25 9.91 2.41
N ASP A 125 -4.89 11.07 2.33
CA ASP A 125 -4.95 12.01 3.46
C ASP A 125 -5.66 11.43 4.67
N ARG A 126 -6.80 10.78 4.46
CA ARG A 126 -7.61 10.20 5.54
C ARG A 126 -6.95 9.03 6.25
N SER A 127 -5.94 8.41 5.64
CA SER A 127 -5.31 7.19 6.13
C SER A 127 -4.12 7.43 7.06
N GLU A 128 -3.82 8.70 7.36
CA GLU A 128 -2.67 9.08 8.21
C GLU A 128 -2.70 8.41 9.59
N TYR A 129 -3.87 8.34 10.22
CA TYR A 129 -4.02 7.73 11.55
C TYR A 129 -3.64 6.23 11.57
N LYS A 130 -3.86 5.52 10.46
CA LYS A 130 -3.43 4.12 10.32
C LYS A 130 -1.92 4.04 10.15
N ARG A 131 -1.37 4.82 9.20
CA ARG A 131 0.07 4.82 8.89
C ARG A 131 0.93 5.16 10.10
N ARG A 132 0.49 6.08 10.96
CA ARG A 132 1.19 6.46 12.21
C ARG A 132 1.34 5.31 13.21
N GLN A 133 0.51 4.27 13.11
CA GLN A 133 0.53 3.09 13.97
C GLN A 133 1.16 1.87 13.27
N SER A 134 1.65 2.04 12.05
CA SER A 134 2.28 0.94 11.31
C SER A 134 3.64 0.55 11.90
N PRO A 135 4.00 -0.74 11.88
CA PRO A 135 5.33 -1.19 12.28
C PRO A 135 6.44 -0.50 11.46
N PRO A 136 7.67 -0.42 11.99
CA PRO A 136 8.81 0.01 11.18
C PRO A 136 8.99 -0.91 9.96
N GLY A 137 9.62 -0.39 8.91
CA GLY A 137 9.88 -1.12 7.67
C GLY A 137 11.05 -0.51 6.91
N ILE A 138 11.41 -1.12 5.80
CA ILE A 138 12.53 -0.69 4.95
C ILE A 138 12.05 0.46 4.06
N LYS A 139 12.86 1.51 3.93
CA LYS A 139 12.69 2.58 2.93
C LYS A 139 13.46 2.17 1.67
N LEU A 140 12.78 2.20 0.53
CA LEU A 140 13.34 1.90 -0.80
C LEU A 140 13.23 3.10 -1.73
N THR A 141 12.15 3.85 -1.62
CA THR A 141 11.82 5.00 -2.46
C THR A 141 12.42 6.30 -1.94
N MET A 142 12.35 7.37 -2.73
CA MET A 142 12.85 8.69 -2.31
C MET A 142 12.07 9.26 -1.12
N ARG A 143 10.74 9.03 -1.08
CA ARG A 143 9.85 9.49 -0.02
C ARG A 143 8.94 8.35 0.46
N ALA A 144 9.18 7.93 1.70
CA ALA A 144 8.45 6.84 2.33
C ALA A 144 7.52 7.35 3.46
N PHE A 145 6.47 6.57 3.74
CA PHE A 145 5.60 6.84 4.88
C PHE A 145 6.32 6.60 6.20
N GLY A 146 6.52 7.69 6.96
CA GLY A 146 7.28 7.68 8.20
C GLY A 146 7.97 9.01 8.45
N LYS A 147 9.30 9.05 8.37
CA LYS A 147 10.06 10.27 8.64
C LYS A 147 9.94 11.31 7.52
N ASP A 148 9.65 10.90 6.29
CA ASP A 148 9.60 11.77 5.10
C ASP A 148 8.19 12.27 4.76
N TRP A 149 7.16 11.61 5.30
CA TRP A 149 5.75 11.99 5.17
C TRP A 149 5.20 12.40 6.53
N ARG A 150 5.04 13.71 6.75
CA ARG A 150 4.62 14.27 8.05
C ARG A 150 3.43 15.20 7.88
N VAL A 151 2.25 14.60 7.79
CA VAL A 151 0.98 15.33 7.75
C VAL A 151 0.24 15.18 9.09
N PRO A 152 -0.63 16.14 9.47
CA PRO A 152 -1.43 16.02 10.69
C PRO A 152 -2.51 14.94 10.54
N ILE A 153 -2.79 14.20 11.63
CA ILE A 153 -3.91 13.25 11.67
C ILE A 153 -5.25 14.01 11.62
N THR A 154 -5.41 15.02 12.47
CA THR A 154 -6.57 15.90 12.44
C THR A 154 -6.36 16.95 11.35
N ASN A 155 -6.80 16.63 10.15
CA ASN A 155 -6.69 17.50 8.98
C ASN A 155 -8.08 17.80 8.38
N ARG A 156 -8.33 19.06 8.06
CA ARG A 156 -9.52 19.51 7.29
C ARG A 156 -9.14 20.19 5.97
N PHE A 157 -7.85 20.29 5.67
CA PHE A 157 -7.39 20.69 4.35
C PHE A 157 -7.95 19.71 3.32
N LYS A 158 -8.40 20.26 2.20
CA LYS A 158 -8.84 19.51 1.04
C LYS A 158 -8.19 20.17 -0.16
N GLU A 159 -7.42 19.37 -0.88
CA GLU A 159 -6.83 19.81 -2.13
C GLU A 159 -7.84 19.86 -3.27
N VAL A 160 -8.89 19.04 -3.18
CA VAL A 160 -9.98 18.89 -4.15
C VAL A 160 -11.34 19.09 -3.49
#